data_AF-A0A966NH16-F1
#
_entry.id   AF-A0A966NH16-F1
#
_cell.length_a   1.000
_cell.length_b   1.000
_cell.length_c   1.000
_cell.angle_alpha   90.00
_cell.angle_beta   90.00
_cell.angle_gamma   90.00
#
_symmetry.space_group_name_H-M   'P 1'
#
loop_
_entity.id
_entity.type
_entity.pdbx_description
1 polymer ?
#
loop_
_entity_poly.entity_id
_entity_poly.type
_entity_poly.pdbx_seq_one_letter_code
_entity_poly.pdbx_strand_id
1 'polypeptide(L)' 'MTSIVLAHQGGWDEALMVLVPIGVFVAVLFMANRRADRVRSRRGESDVDRSGADGVDEVAD' A
#
# COMPACT_ATOMS: atom_id res chain seq x y z
N MET A 1 -8.96 11.26 -44.28
CA MET A 1 -8.67 10.42 -43.09
C MET A 1 -8.34 11.35 -41.94
N THR A 2 -9.24 11.47 -40.98
CA THR A 2 -9.10 12.38 -39.84
C THR A 2 -8.28 11.69 -38.77
N SER A 3 -6.98 11.96 -38.76
CA SER A 3 -6.08 11.58 -37.67
C SER A 3 -6.61 12.24 -36.39
N ILE A 4 -7.14 11.45 -35.46
CA ILE A 4 -7.43 11.94 -34.12
C ILE A 4 -6.07 12.28 -33.49
N VAL A 5 -5.75 13.56 -33.47
CA VAL A 5 -4.58 14.08 -32.77
C VAL A 5 -4.90 13.98 -31.27
N LEU A 6 -4.68 12.80 -30.70
CA LEU A 6 -4.63 12.59 -29.24
C LEU A 6 -3.38 13.24 -28.60
N ALA A 7 -2.54 13.91 -29.39
CA ALA A 7 -1.55 14.85 -28.88
C ALA A 7 -2.26 16.19 -28.63
N HIS A 8 -2.90 16.31 -27.46
CA HIS A 8 -2.92 17.62 -26.81
C HIS A 8 -1.49 18.16 -26.82
N GLN A 9 -1.33 19.45 -27.08
CA GLN A 9 -0.07 20.09 -27.46
C GLN A 9 1.03 20.11 -26.37
N GLY A 10 0.92 19.29 -25.35
CA GLY A 10 1.95 19.01 -24.35
C GLY A 10 2.31 17.54 -24.42
N GLY A 11 3.54 17.24 -24.85
CA GLY A 11 3.99 15.87 -25.06
C GLY A 11 3.97 15.06 -23.77
N TRP A 12 4.08 13.73 -23.90
CA TRP A 12 4.29 12.85 -22.75
C TRP A 12 5.55 13.22 -21.94
N ASP A 13 6.49 13.96 -22.52
CA ASP A 13 7.67 14.52 -21.86
C ASP A 13 7.33 15.49 -20.71
N GLU A 14 6.28 16.31 -20.86
CA GLU A 14 5.82 17.21 -19.81
C GLU A 14 5.25 16.44 -18.62
N ALA A 15 4.50 15.38 -18.90
CA ALA A 15 3.99 14.47 -17.88
C ALA A 15 5.14 13.73 -17.17
N LEU A 16 6.20 13.36 -17.89
CA LEU A 16 7.39 12.73 -17.31
C LEU A 16 8.13 13.68 -16.38
N MET A 17 8.32 14.95 -16.76
CA MET A 17 8.95 15.94 -15.87
C MET A 17 8.17 16.20 -14.58
N VAL A 18 6.84 16.05 -14.59
CA VAL A 18 5.98 16.16 -13.39
C VAL A 18 5.92 14.85 -12.61
N LEU A 19 5.92 13.70 -13.29
CA LEU A 19 5.94 12.38 -12.66
C LEU A 19 7.23 12.13 -11.88
N VAL A 20 8.37 12.70 -12.31
CA VAL A 20 9.65 12.56 -11.59
C VAL A 20 9.55 13.06 -10.14
N PRO A 21 9.22 14.34 -9.84
CA PRO A 21 9.12 14.81 -8.47
C PRO A 21 8.01 14.11 -7.69
N ILE A 22 6.87 13.82 -8.31
CA ILE A 22 5.79 13.04 -7.67
C ILE A 22 6.30 11.65 -7.26
N GLY A 23 7.05 10.99 -8.15
CA GLY A 23 7.67 9.70 -7.91
C GLY A 23 8.63 9.73 -6.72
N VAL A 24 9.38 10.81 -6.52
CA VAL A 24 10.23 10.98 -5.33
C VAL A 24 9.40 10.99 -4.05
N PHE A 25 8.32 11.78 -4.00
CA PHE A 25 7.45 11.82 -2.81
C PHE A 25 6.78 10.48 -2.53
N VAL A 26 6.28 9.81 -3.58
CA VAL A 26 5.68 8.47 -3.45
C VAL A 26 6.70 7.45 -2.96
N ALA A 27 7.94 7.49 -3.47
CA ALA A 27 9.00 6.58 -3.06
C ALA A 27 9.36 6.76 -1.57
N VAL A 28 9.46 7.99 -1.08
CA VAL A 28 9.71 8.29 0.34
C VAL A 28 8.56 7.79 1.21
N LEU A 29 7.32 8.07 0.82
CA LEU A 29 6.13 7.62 1.56
C LEU A 29 6.03 6.09 1.59
N PHE A 30 6.30 5.43 0.47
CA PHE A 30 6.31 3.97 0.38
C PHE A 30 7.40 3.35 1.26
N MET A 31 8.60 3.93 1.26
CA MET A 31 9.70 3.45 2.10
C MET A 31 9.37 3.57 3.59
N ALA A 32 8.71 4.66 3.99
CA ALA A 32 8.24 4.86 5.36
C ALA A 32 7.14 3.85 5.73
N ASN A 33 6.15 3.65 4.85
CA ASN A 33 5.04 2.73 5.10
C ASN A 33 5.52 1.27 5.19
N ARG A 34 6.45 0.86 4.31
CA ARG A 34 7.06 -0.47 4.34
C ARG A 34 7.79 -0.75 5.65
N ARG A 35 8.34 0.27 6.31
CA ARG A 35 8.97 0.12 7.63
C ARG A 35 7.92 -0.12 8.71
N ALA A 36 6.76 0.52 8.62
CA ALA A 36 5.65 0.33 9.56
C ALA A 36 5.03 -1.07 9.44
N ASP A 37 4.93 -1.63 8.23
CA ASP A 37 4.38 -2.98 8.02
C ASP A 37 5.21 -4.08 8.71
N ARG A 38 6.53 -3.90 8.85
CA ARG A 38 7.37 -4.85 9.60
C ARG A 38 6.99 -4.94 11.08
N VAL A 39 6.39 -3.90 11.64
CA VAL A 39 5.90 -3.87 13.02
C VAL A 39 4.50 -4.49 13.10
N ARG A 40 3.66 -4.26 12.08
CA ARG A 40 2.28 -4.76 12.03
C ARG A 40 2.21 -6.27 11.80
N SER A 41 3.16 -6.84 11.05
CA SER A 41 3.24 -8.28 10.77
C SER A 41 3.48 -9.16 12.01
N ARG A 42 3.89 -8.58 13.16
CA ARG A 42 4.03 -9.33 14.43
C ARG A 42 2.74 -9.37 15.26
N ARG A 43 1.75 -8.53 14.95
CA ARG A 43 0.51 -8.41 15.73
C ARG A 43 -0.66 -9.20 15.13
N GLY A 44 -0.62 -9.52 13.84
CA GLY A 44 -1.65 -10.34 13.17
C GLY A 44 -1.63 -11.83 13.54
N GLU A 45 -0.45 -12.38 13.85
CA GLU A 45 -0.29 -13.81 14.16
C GLU A 45 -0.66 -14.16 15.62
N SER A 46 -0.70 -13.17 16.52
CA SER A 46 -0.85 -13.40 17.97
C SER A 46 -2.27 -13.25 18.50
N ASP A 47 -3.25 -12.94 17.65
CA ASP A 47 -4.66 -12.76 18.01
C ASP A 47 -5.54 -13.95 17.55
N VAL A 48 -5.13 -14.66 16.49
CA VAL A 48 -5.84 -15.84 15.97
C VAL A 48 -5.68 -17.05 16.90
N ASP A 49 -4.58 -17.13 17.65
CA ASP A 49 -4.26 -18.26 18.54
C ASP A 49 -4.93 -18.18 19.93
N ARG A 50 -5.24 -16.96 20.45
CA ARG A 50 -5.89 -16.82 21.78
C ARG A 50 -7.41 -16.98 21.74
N SER A 51 -8.06 -16.51 20.67
CA SER A 51 -9.52 -16.59 20.57
C SER A 51 -10.06 -18.02 20.43
N GLY A 52 -9.20 -19.00 20.14
CA GLY A 52 -9.57 -20.42 20.08
C GLY A 52 -9.34 -21.21 21.37
N ALA A 53 -8.63 -20.64 22.35
CA ALA A 53 -8.27 -21.32 23.60
C ALA A 53 -9.18 -20.95 24.79
N ASP A 54 -9.74 -19.73 24.81
CA ASP A 54 -10.54 -19.25 25.94
C ASP A 54 -11.98 -19.81 25.99
N GLY A 55 -12.43 -20.59 25.00
CA GLY A 55 -13.82 -21.04 24.87
C GLY A 55 -14.12 -22.48 25.32
N VAL A 56 -13.11 -23.25 25.73
CA VAL A 56 -13.26 -24.70 25.99
C VAL A 56 -13.23 -25.10 27.48
N ASP A 57 -12.79 -24.21 28.37
CA ASP A 57 -12.62 -24.53 29.79
C ASP A 57 -13.80 -24.10 30.70
N GLU A 58 -14.78 -23.36 30.18
CA GLU A 58 -15.91 -22.83 30.99
C GLU A 58 -17.10 -23.80 31.12
N VAL A 59 -17.10 -24.94 30.41
CA VAL A 59 -18.27 -25.84 30.35
C VAL A 59 -18.14 -27.08 31.27
N ALA A 60 -17.15 -27.10 32.18
CA ALA A 60 -16.80 -28.28 32.96
C ALA A 60 -17.01 -28.19 34.49
N ASP A 61 -17.69 -27.15 35.01
CA ASP A 61 -18.07 -27.05 36.44
C ASP A 61 -19.59 -27.03 36.66
#